data_AF-W2TVW4-F1
#
_entry.id   AF-W2TVW4-F1
#
_cell.length_a   1.000
_cell.length_b   1.000
_cell.length_c   1.000
_cell.angle_alpha   90.00
_cell.angle_beta   90.00
_cell.angle_gamma   90.00
#
_symmetry.space_group_name_H-M   'P 1'
#
loop_
_entity.id
_entity.type
_entity.pdbx_description
1 polymer ?
#
loop_
_entity_poly.entity_id
_entity_poly.type
_entity_poly.pdbx_seq_one_letter_code
_entity_poly.pdbx_strand_id
1 'polypeptide(L)'
;CGAEVCKALDETKRNSFLTAGIVPTRLCTHTADAMAVNNRCLEELEGPSRIFEAEDSQFIPESIQCMISKKLVLKVSTQVMLTKNIDLMRGLSNGSRGVVTRFSKAGFPIVKFSAAEEEVEVRSQLQRV
;
A
#
# COMPACT_ATOMS: atom_id res chain seq x y z
N CYS A 1 37.58 -3.94 -10.58
CA CYS A 1 36.30 -4.61 -10.88
C CYS A 1 36.41 -5.31 -12.22
N GLY A 2 36.03 -6.60 -12.32
CA GLY A 2 36.07 -7.34 -13.59
C GLY A 2 34.98 -6.86 -14.55
N ALA A 3 35.29 -6.80 -15.85
CA ALA A 3 34.37 -6.34 -16.89
C ALA A 3 33.03 -7.10 -16.90
N GLU A 4 33.03 -8.37 -16.49
CA GLU A 4 31.82 -9.18 -16.37
C GLU A 4 30.89 -8.72 -15.26
N VAL A 5 31.43 -8.26 -14.13
CA VAL A 5 30.63 -7.74 -13.00
C VAL A 5 29.94 -6.44 -13.42
N CYS A 6 30.65 -5.56 -14.12
CA CYS A 6 30.08 -4.32 -14.65
C CYS A 6 28.95 -4.60 -15.64
N LYS A 7 29.14 -5.57 -16.55
CA LYS A 7 28.12 -5.99 -17.52
C LYS A 7 26.89 -6.59 -16.83
N ALA A 8 27.08 -7.47 -15.86
CA ALA A 8 25.99 -8.07 -15.10
C ALA A 8 25.18 -7.00 -14.34
N LEU A 9 25.84 -6.02 -13.72
CA LEU A 9 25.17 -4.90 -13.05
C LEU A 9 24.36 -4.03 -14.02
N ASP A 10 24.93 -3.67 -15.18
CA ASP A 10 24.20 -2.89 -16.19
C ASP A 10 22.98 -3.63 -16.74
N GLU A 11 23.06 -4.95 -16.88
CA GLU A 11 21.94 -5.79 -17.30
C GLU A 11 20.79 -5.78 -16.29
N THR A 12 21.07 -5.67 -14.98
CA THR A 12 20.01 -5.61 -13.94
C THR A 12 19.11 -4.39 -14.04
N LYS A 13 19.57 -3.30 -14.68
CA LYS A 13 18.73 -2.09 -14.92
C LYS A 13 17.46 -2.41 -15.70
N ARG A 14 17.49 -3.45 -16.52
CA ARG A 14 16.37 -3.89 -17.37
C ARG A 14 15.50 -4.98 -16.74
N ASN A 15 15.75 -5.36 -15.48
CA ASN A 15 14.87 -6.34 -14.85
C ASN A 15 13.45 -5.80 -14.74
N SER A 16 12.50 -6.55 -15.28
CA SER A 16 11.08 -6.27 -15.10
C SER A 16 10.66 -6.83 -13.75
N PHE A 17 10.43 -5.94 -12.80
CA PHE A 17 9.96 -6.28 -11.46
C PHE A 17 8.43 -6.13 -11.30
N LEU A 18 7.72 -5.94 -12.41
CA LEU A 18 6.27 -5.77 -12.42
C LEU A 18 5.59 -7.14 -12.33
N THR A 19 5.29 -7.56 -11.11
CA THR A 19 4.44 -8.73 -10.85
C THR A 19 3.03 -8.27 -10.56
N ALA A 20 2.06 -8.67 -11.38
CA ALA A 20 0.63 -8.41 -11.18
C ALA A 20 0.24 -6.92 -11.03
N GLY A 21 0.97 -6.01 -11.69
CA GLY A 21 0.71 -4.57 -11.63
C GLY A 21 1.19 -3.89 -10.34
N ILE A 22 1.95 -4.61 -9.50
CA ILE A 22 2.54 -4.07 -8.27
C ILE A 22 3.96 -3.61 -8.59
N VAL A 23 4.20 -2.31 -8.38
CA VAL A 23 5.52 -1.69 -8.51
C VAL A 23 6.36 -2.03 -7.28
N PRO A 24 7.68 -2.25 -7.44
CA PRO A 24 8.59 -2.41 -6.32
C PRO A 24 8.47 -1.26 -5.31
N THR A 25 8.47 -1.61 -4.02
CA THR A 25 8.41 -0.63 -2.94
C THR A 25 9.74 0.14 -2.88
N ARG A 26 9.68 1.46 -3.04
CA ARG A 26 10.86 2.31 -2.83
C ARG A 26 11.11 2.47 -1.34
N LEU A 27 12.32 2.12 -0.90
CA LEU A 27 12.73 2.29 0.50
C LEU A 27 13.34 3.68 0.69
N CYS A 28 12.91 4.36 1.75
CA CYS A 28 13.39 5.68 2.15
C CYS A 28 13.90 5.61 3.60
N THR A 29 14.86 6.46 3.95
CA THR A 29 15.39 6.55 5.32
C THR A 29 14.46 7.31 6.25
N HIS A 30 13.73 8.30 5.74
CA HIS A 30 12.77 9.08 6.51
C HIS A 30 11.34 8.81 6.03
N THR A 31 10.40 8.77 6.99
CA THR A 31 8.97 8.62 6.72
C THR A 31 8.44 9.75 5.84
N ALA A 32 8.94 10.98 6.02
CA ALA A 32 8.54 12.14 5.23
C ALA A 32 8.80 11.94 3.73
N ASP A 33 9.94 11.36 3.36
CA ASP A 33 10.30 11.08 1.97
C ASP A 33 9.37 10.01 1.36
N ALA A 34 9.08 8.95 2.12
CA ALA A 34 8.13 7.92 1.71
C ALA A 34 6.71 8.49 1.53
N MET A 35 6.26 9.34 2.45
CA MET A 35 4.97 10.01 2.36
C MET A 35 4.88 10.94 1.14
N ALA A 36 5.92 11.72 0.86
CA ALA A 36 5.96 12.60 -0.30
C ALA A 36 5.83 11.81 -1.61
N VAL A 37 6.56 10.69 -1.74
CA VAL A 37 6.45 9.81 -2.90
C VAL A 37 5.04 9.19 -3.01
N ASN A 38 4.50 8.67 -1.90
CA ASN A 38 3.18 8.05 -1.89
C ASN A 38 2.08 9.05 -2.27
N ASN A 39 2.13 10.27 -1.73
CA ASN A 39 1.16 11.33 -2.02
C ASN A 39 1.23 11.76 -3.48
N ARG A 40 2.44 11.96 -4.02
CA ARG A 40 2.61 12.29 -5.44
C ARG A 40 2.03 11.21 -6.35
N CYS A 41 2.33 9.94 -6.08
CA CYS A 41 1.77 8.83 -6.87
C CYS A 41 0.24 8.76 -6.75
N LEU A 42 -0.33 9.07 -5.58
CA LEU A 42 -1.78 9.13 -5.40
C LEU A 42 -2.42 10.30 -6.16
N GLU A 43 -1.75 11.46 -6.23
CA GLU A 43 -2.20 12.63 -6.99
C GLU A 43 -2.23 12.36 -8.49
N GLU A 44 -1.19 11.69 -9.01
CA GLU A 44 -1.07 11.29 -10.42
C GLU A 44 -2.14 10.29 -10.88
N LEU A 45 -2.74 9.53 -9.95
CA LEU A 45 -3.82 8.59 -10.30
C LEU A 45 -5.11 9.32 -10.72
N GLU A 46 -5.69 8.86 -11.82
CA GLU A 46 -6.98 9.34 -12.31
C GLU A 46 -8.15 8.81 -11.46
N GLY A 47 -9.29 9.49 -11.56
CA GLY A 47 -10.54 9.06 -10.96
C GLY A 47 -10.81 9.64 -9.57
N PRO A 48 -12.01 9.33 -9.01
CA PRO A 48 -12.47 9.93 -7.78
C PRO A 48 -11.70 9.41 -6.56
N SER A 49 -11.26 10.33 -5.70
CA SER A 49 -10.69 10.00 -4.39
C SER A 49 -11.79 9.64 -3.40
N ARG A 50 -11.59 8.57 -2.63
CA ARG A 50 -12.37 8.25 -1.44
C ARG A 50 -11.52 8.46 -0.20
N ILE A 51 -12.14 9.08 0.79
CA ILE A 51 -11.52 9.42 2.05
C ILE A 51 -12.11 8.49 3.11
N PHE A 52 -11.23 7.85 3.87
CA PHE A 52 -11.58 7.03 5.01
C PHE A 52 -11.00 7.71 6.25
N GLU A 53 -11.88 8.15 7.14
CA GLU A 53 -11.50 8.74 8.42
C GLU A 53 -11.49 7.66 9.49
N ALA A 54 -10.46 7.69 10.32
CA ALA A 54 -10.32 6.77 11.44
C ALA A 54 -11.06 7.32 12.67
N GLU A 55 -11.66 6.43 13.43
CA GLU A 55 -12.28 6.74 14.71
C GLU A 55 -11.35 6.29 15.83
N ASP A 56 -11.04 7.22 16.73
CA ASP A 56 -10.25 6.96 17.93
C ASP A 56 -11.22 6.63 19.07
N SER A 57 -11.10 5.43 19.66
CA SER A 57 -11.98 5.02 20.77
C SER A 57 -11.66 5.71 22.10
N GLN A 58 -10.44 6.24 22.23
CA GLN A 58 -9.94 6.97 23.38
C GLN A 58 -9.12 8.17 22.89
N PHE A 59 -8.91 9.16 23.76
CA PHE A 59 -7.98 10.25 23.47
C PHE A 59 -6.56 9.69 23.43
N ILE A 60 -6.03 9.49 22.22
CA ILE A 60 -4.64 9.12 22.01
C ILE A 60 -3.85 10.44 21.93
N PRO A 61 -3.01 10.78 22.92
CA PRO A 61 -2.17 11.97 22.84
C PRO A 61 -1.25 11.87 21.63
N GLU A 62 -0.96 13.02 21.00
CA GLU A 62 -0.15 13.11 19.77
C GLU A 62 1.28 12.54 19.94
N SER A 63 1.74 12.44 21.19
CA SER A 63 3.00 11.79 21.59
C SER A 63 3.00 10.27 21.37
N ILE A 64 1.84 9.61 21.37
CA ILE A 64 1.67 8.20 21.01
C ILE A 64 1.29 8.18 19.53
N GLN A 65 2.29 8.40 18.67
CA GLN A 65 2.10 8.34 17.22
C GLN A 65 1.71 6.92 16.81
N CYS A 66 0.41 6.68 16.64
CA CYS A 66 -0.06 5.45 16.03
C CYS A 66 0.39 5.46 14.56
N MET A 67 0.88 4.32 14.06
CA MET A 67 1.51 4.21 12.72
C MET A 67 0.57 4.48 11.54
N ILE A 68 -0.73 4.53 11.79
CA ILE A 68 -1.78 4.73 10.79
C ILE A 68 -2.00 6.24 10.57
N SER A 69 -2.60 6.70 9.48
CA SER A 69 -3.01 8.11 9.36
C SER A 69 -4.47 8.26 9.83
N LYS A 70 -4.84 9.40 10.44
CA LYS A 70 -6.25 9.64 10.81
C LYS A 70 -7.15 9.72 9.58
N LYS A 71 -6.53 10.05 8.44
CA LYS A 71 -7.17 10.16 7.15
C LYS A 71 -6.40 9.29 6.15
N LEU A 72 -7.10 8.34 5.54
CA LEU A 72 -6.58 7.53 4.45
C LEU A 72 -7.33 7.89 3.16
N VAL A 73 -6.60 8.34 2.15
CA VAL A 73 -7.17 8.67 0.84
C VAL A 73 -6.79 7.58 -0.14
N LEU A 74 -7.79 7.03 -0.84
CA LEU A 74 -7.60 5.97 -1.83
C LEU A 74 -8.30 6.34 -3.14
N LYS A 75 -7.69 5.97 -4.26
CA LYS A 75 -8.28 5.98 -5.60
C LYS A 75 -8.28 4.56 -6.18
N VAL A 76 -9.01 4.34 -7.26
CA VAL A 76 -8.81 3.14 -8.07
C VAL A 76 -7.36 3.13 -8.59
N SER A 77 -6.76 1.95 -8.72
CA SER A 77 -5.36 1.74 -9.10
C SER A 77 -4.33 2.18 -8.04
N THR A 78 -4.77 2.51 -6.82
CA THR A 78 -3.84 2.78 -5.71
C THR A 78 -3.18 1.48 -5.25
N GLN A 79 -1.85 1.45 -5.22
CA GLN A 79 -1.10 0.36 -4.58
C GLN A 79 -1.10 0.54 -3.07
N VAL A 80 -1.47 -0.51 -2.35
CA VAL A 80 -1.61 -0.53 -0.89
C VAL A 80 -0.82 -1.68 -0.27
N MET A 81 -0.55 -1.56 1.02
CA MET A 81 0.07 -2.59 1.84
C MET A 81 -0.75 -2.79 3.11
N LEU A 82 -0.98 -4.05 3.49
CA LEU A 82 -1.60 -4.36 4.78
C LEU A 82 -0.65 -4.00 5.93
N THR A 83 -1.18 -3.37 6.96
CA THR A 83 -0.44 -3.04 8.21
C THR A 83 -0.80 -3.98 9.36
N LYS A 84 -1.75 -4.89 9.14
CA LYS A 84 -2.24 -5.88 10.11
C LYS A 84 -2.51 -7.21 9.42
N ASN A 85 -2.52 -8.29 10.20
CA ASN A 85 -2.89 -9.62 9.71
C ASN A 85 -4.41 -9.69 9.55
N ILE A 86 -4.87 -10.14 8.39
CA ILE A 86 -6.31 -10.30 8.10
C ILE A 86 -6.66 -11.78 8.01
N ASP A 87 -5.91 -12.53 7.19
CA ASP A 87 -6.15 -13.95 6.97
C ASP A 87 -4.82 -14.63 6.63
N LEU A 88 -4.22 -15.24 7.65
CA LEU A 88 -2.92 -15.90 7.51
C LEU A 88 -3.01 -17.16 6.64
N MET A 89 -4.17 -17.84 6.61
CA MET A 89 -4.37 -19.03 5.78
C MET A 89 -4.37 -18.69 4.30
N ARG A 90 -4.86 -17.50 3.94
CA ARG A 90 -4.84 -16.96 2.57
C ARG A 90 -3.58 -16.13 2.26
N GLY A 91 -2.60 -16.07 3.17
CA GLY A 91 -1.38 -15.27 2.98
C GLY A 91 -1.57 -13.75 3.08
N LEU A 92 -2.68 -13.29 3.66
CA LEU A 92 -2.99 -11.88 3.90
C LEU A 92 -2.48 -11.46 5.27
N SER A 93 -1.20 -11.08 5.30
CA SER A 93 -0.48 -10.68 6.50
C SER A 93 0.00 -9.23 6.41
N ASN A 94 0.50 -8.70 7.52
CA ASN A 94 1.21 -7.42 7.51
C ASN A 94 2.34 -7.45 6.47
N GLY A 95 2.39 -6.46 5.57
CA GLY A 95 3.32 -6.40 4.45
C GLY A 95 2.75 -6.93 3.13
N SER A 96 1.61 -7.63 3.11
CA SER A 96 0.99 -8.08 1.86
C SER A 96 0.59 -6.86 1.00
N ARG A 97 1.05 -6.87 -0.26
CA ARG A 97 0.85 -5.77 -1.22
C ARG A 97 -0.27 -6.09 -2.21
N GLY A 98 -1.03 -5.08 -2.58
CA GLY A 98 -2.11 -5.20 -3.56
C GLY A 98 -2.45 -3.88 -4.23
N VAL A 99 -3.36 -3.93 -5.20
CA VAL A 99 -3.86 -2.76 -5.93
C VAL A 99 -5.37 -2.68 -5.74
N VAL A 100 -5.88 -1.48 -5.42
CA VAL A 100 -7.32 -1.20 -5.34
C VAL A 100 -7.91 -1.28 -6.75
N THR A 101 -8.75 -2.28 -7.02
CA THR A 101 -9.38 -2.44 -8.33
C THR A 101 -10.67 -1.66 -8.46
N ARG A 102 -11.42 -1.54 -7.35
CA ARG A 102 -12.70 -0.82 -7.28
C ARG A 102 -13.14 -0.61 -5.82
N PHE A 103 -14.27 0.05 -5.66
CA PHE A 103 -14.97 0.16 -4.38
C PHE A 103 -16.30 -0.59 -4.43
N SER A 104 -16.68 -1.23 -3.33
CA SER A 104 -17.94 -1.93 -3.23
C SER A 104 -19.14 -0.97 -3.15
N LYS A 105 -20.36 -1.49 -3.25
CA LYS A 105 -21.58 -0.68 -3.06
C LYS A 105 -21.66 -0.05 -1.67
N ALA A 106 -21.06 -0.70 -0.67
CA ALA A 106 -20.94 -0.18 0.70
C ALA A 106 -19.78 0.82 0.87
N GLY A 107 -18.99 1.06 -0.18
CA GLY A 107 -17.90 2.04 -0.18
C GLY A 107 -16.54 1.48 0.27
N PHE A 108 -16.43 0.18 0.56
CA PHE A 108 -15.16 -0.43 0.98
C PHE A 108 -14.23 -0.69 -0.20
N PRO A 109 -12.90 -0.57 -0.02
CA PRO A 109 -11.93 -0.87 -1.07
C PRO A 109 -11.88 -2.36 -1.35
N ILE A 110 -11.85 -2.72 -2.63
CA ILE A 110 -11.66 -4.07 -3.10
C ILE A 110 -10.27 -4.14 -3.74
N VAL A 111 -9.45 -5.05 -3.21
CA VAL A 111 -8.01 -5.08 -3.49
C VAL A 111 -7.64 -6.44 -4.07
N LYS A 112 -6.88 -6.41 -5.17
CA LYS A 112 -6.21 -7.59 -5.70
C LYS A 112 -4.81 -7.66 -5.09
N PHE A 113 -4.58 -8.63 -4.21
CA PHE A 113 -3.29 -8.83 -3.56
C PHE A 113 -2.37 -9.70 -4.41
N SER A 114 -1.06 -9.46 -4.33
CA SER A 114 -0.05 -10.32 -4.99
C SER A 114 -0.10 -11.78 -4.52
N ALA A 115 -0.43 -11.99 -3.24
CA ALA A 115 -0.46 -13.30 -2.61
C ALA A 115 -1.79 -14.05 -2.76
N ALA A 116 -2.85 -13.36 -3.21
CA ALA A 116 -4.19 -13.94 -3.32
C ALA A 116 -4.66 -13.96 -4.78
N GLU A 117 -5.28 -15.07 -5.19
CA GLU A 117 -5.83 -15.20 -6.55
C GLU A 117 -7.09 -14.35 -6.74
N GLU A 118 -7.89 -14.22 -5.68
CA GLU A 118 -9.17 -13.51 -5.69
C GLU A 118 -9.06 -12.07 -5.16
N GLU A 119 -10.00 -11.22 -5.60
CA GLU A 119 -10.18 -9.89 -5.01
C GLU A 119 -10.73 -10.00 -3.59
N VAL A 120 -10.18 -9.20 -2.68
CA VAL A 120 -10.60 -9.18 -1.28
C VAL A 120 -11.19 -7.82 -0.96
N GLU A 121 -12.43 -7.81 -0.46
CA GLU A 121 -13.04 -6.61 0.11
C GLU A 121 -12.44 -6.36 1.50
N VAL A 122 -11.68 -5.28 1.63
CA VAL A 122 -11.04 -4.91 2.90
C VAL A 122 -12.05 -4.10 3.71
N ARG A 123 -12.78 -4.81 4.56
CA ARG A 123 -13.68 -4.22 5.55
C ARG A 123 -12.88 -3.96 6.82
N SER A 124 -12.50 -2.71 7.08
CA SER A 124 -12.00 -2.35 8.40
C SER A 124 -12.88 -1.27 9.02
N GLN A 125 -13.27 -1.49 10.27
CA GLN A 125 -13.44 -0.38 11.19
C GLN A 125 -12.04 0.20 11.38
N LEU A 126 -11.78 1.40 10.87
CA LEU A 126 -10.54 2.12 11.11
C LEU A 126 -10.54 2.59 12.58
N GLN A 127 -10.45 1.64 13.50
CA GLN A 127 -10.31 1.94 14.92
C GLN A 127 -8.83 2.06 15.24
N ARG A 128 -8.48 3.22 15.76
CA ARG A 128 -7.19 3.43 16.40
C ARG A 128 -7.42 3.23 17.90
N VAL A 129 -6.62 2.34 18.47
CA VAL A 129 -6.57 2.08 19.92
C VAL A 129 -5.80 3.21 20.57
#